data_AF-A0A7K7T0S0-F1
#
_entry.id   AF-A0A7K7T0S0-F1
#
_cell.length_a   1.000
_cell.length_b   1.000
_cell.length_c   1.000
_cell.angle_alpha   90.00
_cell.angle_beta   90.00
_cell.angle_gamma   90.00
#
_symmetry.space_group_name_H-M   'P 1'
#
loop_
_entity.id
_entity.type
_entity.pdbx_description
1 polymer ?
#
loop_
_entity_poly.entity_id
_entity_poly.type
_entity_poly.pdbx_seq_one_letter_code
_entity_poly.pdbx_strand_id
1 'polypeptide(L)'
;QGSGPILLDEVQCSGNELSLDQCEKSDWGQQNCDHIEDAGVSCDPFTGPPPVRLVDGESTKEGRVEVLLNGQWGSVCDDDWTDRDATVVCRQLGFGGTAKARAMAYFGEGHGPIHLDNVECSGTEHTLEQCARSDTRTHSCWHSEDAGVIC
;
A
#
# COMPACT_ATOMS: atom_id res chain seq x y z
N GLN A 1 23.12 6.98 -14.41
CA GLN A 1 23.34 8.33 -14.96
C GLN A 1 22.05 8.78 -15.62
N GLY A 2 21.47 9.86 -15.09
CA GLY A 2 20.25 10.50 -15.58
C GLY A 2 20.54 11.50 -16.70
N SER A 3 19.53 12.31 -16.99
CA SER A 3 19.57 13.38 -17.99
C SER A 3 18.56 14.48 -17.61
N GLY A 4 18.86 15.74 -17.93
CA GLY A 4 17.98 16.87 -17.64
C GLY A 4 18.48 17.74 -16.48
N PRO A 5 17.62 18.54 -15.84
CA PRO A 5 18.04 19.38 -14.72
C PRO A 5 18.34 18.52 -13.46
N ILE A 6 19.44 18.84 -12.79
CA ILE A 6 19.74 18.36 -11.43
C ILE A 6 19.06 19.33 -10.47
N LEU A 7 18.19 18.81 -9.60
CA LEU A 7 17.26 19.63 -8.81
C LEU A 7 17.71 19.86 -7.37
N LEU A 8 18.42 18.89 -6.80
CA LEU A 8 18.79 18.84 -5.39
C LEU A 8 20.30 18.61 -5.29
N ASP A 9 20.93 19.31 -4.36
CA ASP A 9 22.35 19.21 -4.03
C ASP A 9 22.51 19.37 -2.51
N GLU A 10 23.57 18.78 -1.96
CA GLU A 10 23.92 18.79 -0.54
C GLU A 10 22.74 18.40 0.39
N VAL A 11 21.94 17.41 0.00
CA VAL A 11 20.78 16.96 0.79
C VAL A 11 21.22 16.30 2.10
N GLN A 12 20.80 16.87 3.22
CA GLN A 12 21.06 16.41 4.58
C GLN A 12 19.74 16.25 5.34
N CYS A 13 19.29 15.00 5.49
CA CYS A 13 18.09 14.67 6.23
C CYS A 13 18.42 14.31 7.68
N SER A 14 17.58 14.72 8.63
CA SER A 14 17.63 14.29 10.03
C SER A 14 17.10 12.86 10.22
N GLY A 15 16.30 12.37 9.27
CA GLY A 15 15.72 11.03 9.23
C GLY A 15 14.26 10.96 9.66
N ASN A 16 13.63 12.08 9.99
CA ASN A 16 12.22 12.15 10.40
C ASN A 16 11.33 12.87 9.38
N GLU A 17 11.92 13.38 8.31
CA GLU A 17 11.23 14.01 7.19
C GLU A 17 10.35 12.98 6.45
N LEU A 18 9.19 13.41 5.97
CA LEU A 18 8.30 12.55 5.18
C LEU A 18 8.67 12.53 3.69
N SER A 19 9.57 13.41 3.27
CA SER A 19 9.92 13.64 1.87
C SER A 19 11.25 14.39 1.75
N LEU A 20 11.97 14.20 0.64
CA LEU A 20 13.32 14.77 0.44
C LEU A 20 13.33 16.30 0.35
N ASP A 21 12.23 16.94 -0.04
CA ASP A 21 12.12 18.40 -0.09
C ASP A 21 11.99 19.05 1.29
N GLN A 22 11.77 18.27 2.35
CA GLN A 22 11.77 18.75 3.73
C GLN A 22 13.16 18.69 4.39
N CYS A 23 14.12 17.99 3.78
CA CYS A 23 15.48 17.92 4.28
C CYS A 23 16.20 19.27 4.10
N GLU A 24 17.22 19.50 4.92
CA GLU A 24 18.18 20.58 4.69
C GLU A 24 18.91 20.32 3.36
N LYS A 25 19.04 21.35 2.54
CA LYS A 25 19.60 21.28 1.18
C LYS A 25 19.88 22.68 0.65
N SER A 26 20.62 22.74 -0.45
CA SER A 26 20.74 23.94 -1.27
C SER A 26 19.41 24.35 -1.92
N ASP A 27 19.31 25.61 -2.35
CA ASP A 27 18.15 26.10 -3.09
C ASP A 27 17.95 25.29 -4.38
N TRP A 28 16.69 25.12 -4.78
CA TRP A 28 16.33 24.28 -5.92
C TRP A 28 17.04 24.70 -7.22
N GLY A 29 17.71 23.73 -7.85
CA GLY A 29 18.46 23.95 -9.09
C GLY A 29 19.75 24.76 -8.94
N GLN A 30 20.11 25.18 -7.72
CA GLN A 30 21.42 25.76 -7.41
C GLN A 30 22.35 24.63 -6.97
N GLN A 31 23.10 24.11 -7.95
CA GLN A 31 23.94 22.94 -7.79
C GLN A 31 25.18 23.05 -8.69
N ASN A 32 26.28 22.42 -8.30
CA ASN A 32 27.50 22.34 -9.11
C ASN A 32 27.82 20.92 -9.60
N CYS A 33 26.91 19.98 -9.38
CA CYS A 33 27.05 18.60 -9.82
C CYS A 33 26.91 18.46 -11.34
N ASP A 34 27.42 17.33 -11.83
CA ASP A 34 27.06 16.76 -13.12
C ASP A 34 26.42 15.37 -12.95
N HIS A 35 25.85 14.80 -14.03
CA HIS A 35 25.09 13.54 -13.92
C HIS A 35 25.94 12.31 -13.53
N ILE A 36 27.27 12.40 -13.55
CA ILE A 36 28.13 11.36 -12.98
C ILE A 36 27.96 11.24 -11.45
N GLU A 37 27.47 12.30 -10.81
CA GLU A 37 27.24 12.41 -9.36
C GLU A 37 25.79 12.13 -8.97
N ASP A 38 24.93 11.75 -9.93
CA ASP A 38 23.53 11.42 -9.63
C ASP A 38 23.43 10.35 -8.54
N ALA A 39 22.84 10.73 -7.40
CA ALA A 39 22.64 9.84 -6.27
C ALA A 39 21.59 8.76 -6.59
N GLY A 40 21.84 7.54 -6.11
CA GLY A 40 20.91 6.42 -6.17
C GLY A 40 20.78 5.77 -4.81
N VAL A 41 19.63 5.13 -4.57
CA VAL A 41 19.38 4.35 -3.35
C VAL A 41 19.08 2.90 -3.72
N SER A 42 19.62 1.98 -2.92
CA SER A 42 19.17 0.59 -2.88
C SER A 42 18.50 0.39 -1.54
N CYS A 43 17.18 0.29 -1.54
CA CYS A 43 16.45 -0.05 -0.33
C CYS A 43 16.58 -1.55 -0.06
N ASP A 44 16.70 -1.93 1.20
CA ASP A 44 16.49 -3.33 1.57
C ASP A 44 15.09 -3.77 1.13
N PRO A 45 14.89 -5.05 0.78
CA PRO A 45 13.57 -5.60 0.58
C PRO A 45 12.73 -5.25 1.80
N PHE A 46 11.54 -4.67 1.59
CA PHE A 46 10.66 -4.28 2.68
C PHE A 46 10.42 -5.51 3.59
N THR A 47 11.02 -5.50 4.77
CA THR A 47 10.88 -6.58 5.77
C THR A 47 9.67 -6.39 6.67
N GLY A 48 8.95 -5.27 6.49
CA GLY A 48 7.67 -5.03 7.13
C GLY A 48 6.51 -5.72 6.40
N PRO A 49 5.29 -5.52 6.91
CA PRO A 49 4.07 -6.04 6.31
C PRO A 49 3.88 -5.58 4.86
N PRO A 50 3.43 -6.44 3.93
CA PRO A 50 3.06 -6.04 2.58
C PRO A 50 2.27 -4.72 2.57
N PRO A 51 2.73 -3.70 1.82
CA PRO A 51 2.01 -2.43 1.71
C PRO A 51 0.57 -2.66 1.27
N VAL A 52 -0.34 -1.90 1.87
CA VAL A 52 -1.77 -1.89 1.52
C VAL A 52 -2.13 -0.49 1.03
N ARG A 53 -3.05 -0.40 0.06
CA ARG A 53 -3.65 0.86 -0.39
C ARG A 53 -5.15 0.71 -0.61
N LEU A 54 -5.85 1.84 -0.53
CA LEU A 54 -7.26 1.96 -0.90
C LEU A 54 -7.36 2.70 -2.23
N VAL A 55 -8.11 2.14 -3.18
CA VAL A 55 -8.22 2.68 -4.55
C VAL A 55 -9.69 2.93 -4.88
N ASP A 56 -9.96 3.95 -5.70
CA ASP A 56 -11.29 4.29 -6.24
C ASP A 56 -12.37 4.60 -5.18
N GLY A 57 -11.96 5.03 -3.99
CA GLY A 57 -12.84 5.64 -2.99
C GLY A 57 -12.96 7.17 -3.17
N GLU A 58 -14.05 7.74 -2.67
CA GLU A 58 -14.29 9.19 -2.66
C GLU A 58 -13.41 9.94 -1.63
N SER A 59 -12.77 9.20 -0.72
CA SER A 59 -11.87 9.73 0.30
C SER A 59 -10.69 8.80 0.55
N THR A 60 -9.66 9.29 1.26
CA THR A 60 -8.48 8.48 1.60
C THR A 60 -8.76 7.36 2.60
N LYS A 61 -9.99 7.25 3.10
CA LYS A 61 -10.40 6.28 4.13
C LYS A 61 -11.29 5.18 3.58
N GLU A 62 -11.54 5.16 2.28
CA GLU A 62 -12.35 4.13 1.66
C GLU A 62 -11.80 3.73 0.30
N GLY A 63 -12.17 2.54 -0.16
CA GLY A 63 -11.77 2.06 -1.47
C GLY A 63 -11.63 0.55 -1.53
N ARG A 64 -11.36 0.06 -2.75
CA ARG A 64 -10.93 -1.31 -3.02
C ARG A 64 -9.58 -1.55 -2.33
N VAL A 65 -9.44 -2.68 -1.67
CA VAL A 65 -8.20 -3.06 -0.98
C VAL A 65 -7.24 -3.70 -1.98
N GLU A 66 -6.06 -3.12 -2.11
CA GLU A 66 -4.97 -3.72 -2.88
C GLU A 66 -3.73 -3.88 -2.01
N VAL A 67 -3.01 -4.99 -2.22
CA VAL A 67 -1.81 -5.36 -1.46
C VAL A 67 -0.63 -5.50 -2.42
N LEU A 68 0.56 -5.07 -2.01
CA LEU A 68 1.78 -5.23 -2.81
C LEU A 68 2.51 -6.52 -2.42
N LEU A 69 2.46 -7.53 -3.29
CA LEU A 69 3.21 -8.78 -3.14
C LEU A 69 4.10 -9.01 -4.36
N ASN A 70 5.35 -9.44 -4.13
CA ASN A 70 6.32 -9.72 -5.18
C ASN A 70 6.52 -8.56 -6.19
N GLY A 71 6.42 -7.31 -5.71
CA GLY A 71 6.59 -6.11 -6.54
C GLY A 71 5.38 -5.75 -7.43
N GLN A 72 4.25 -6.44 -7.28
CA GLN A 72 3.04 -6.19 -8.05
C GLN A 72 1.83 -5.95 -7.13
N TRP A 73 1.02 -4.93 -7.45
CA TRP A 73 -0.25 -4.71 -6.78
C TRP A 73 -1.29 -5.72 -7.26
N GLY A 74 -2.11 -6.19 -6.33
CA GLY A 74 -3.24 -7.07 -6.62
C GLY A 74 -4.32 -6.91 -5.58
N SER A 75 -5.54 -7.27 -5.94
CA SER A 75 -6.73 -7.13 -5.09
C SER A 75 -6.83 -8.26 -4.06
N VAL A 76 -7.81 -8.12 -3.17
CA VAL A 76 -8.20 -9.11 -2.17
C VAL A 76 -9.60 -9.60 -2.52
N CYS A 77 -9.84 -10.90 -2.48
CA CYS A 77 -11.17 -11.47 -2.68
C CYS A 77 -12.09 -11.20 -1.48
N ASP A 78 -13.38 -11.02 -1.73
CA ASP A 78 -14.41 -10.78 -0.72
C ASP A 78 -14.99 -12.04 -0.07
N ASP A 79 -14.53 -13.23 -0.48
CA ASP A 79 -14.88 -14.49 0.16
C ASP A 79 -14.47 -14.48 1.63
N ASP A 80 -15.48 -14.67 2.49
CA ASP A 80 -15.37 -14.57 3.95
C ASP A 80 -14.86 -13.19 4.47
N TRP A 81 -14.89 -12.14 3.63
CA TRP A 81 -14.46 -10.78 3.99
C TRP A 81 -15.45 -10.07 4.91
N THR A 82 -15.01 -9.75 6.14
CA THR A 82 -15.84 -9.20 7.21
C THR A 82 -15.36 -7.86 7.73
N ASP A 83 -16.18 -7.20 8.57
CA ASP A 83 -15.82 -5.98 9.29
C ASP A 83 -14.55 -6.15 10.15
N ARG A 84 -14.18 -7.38 10.53
CA ARG A 84 -12.93 -7.63 11.26
C ARG A 84 -11.71 -7.46 10.37
N ASP A 85 -11.78 -7.99 9.15
CA ASP A 85 -10.73 -7.85 8.12
C ASP A 85 -10.58 -6.39 7.72
N ALA A 86 -11.71 -5.70 7.52
CA ALA A 86 -11.73 -4.27 7.27
C ALA A 86 -11.07 -3.47 8.41
N THR A 87 -11.31 -3.87 9.67
CA THR A 87 -10.72 -3.20 10.83
C THR A 87 -9.20 -3.38 10.87
N VAL A 88 -8.70 -4.55 10.48
CA VAL A 88 -7.25 -4.80 10.34
C VAL A 88 -6.64 -3.94 9.24
N VAL A 89 -7.28 -3.83 8.06
CA VAL A 89 -6.84 -2.96 6.97
C VAL A 89 -6.76 -1.50 7.42
N CYS A 90 -7.83 -0.99 8.02
CA CYS A 90 -7.88 0.39 8.49
C CYS A 90 -6.80 0.67 9.54
N ARG A 91 -6.59 -0.26 10.48
CA ARG A 91 -5.51 -0.17 11.47
C ARG A 91 -4.13 -0.19 10.83
N GLN A 92 -3.89 -1.06 9.84
CA GLN A 92 -2.63 -1.14 9.12
C GLN A 92 -2.30 0.17 8.38
N LEU A 93 -3.32 0.87 7.90
CA LEU A 93 -3.21 2.18 7.26
C LEU A 93 -3.12 3.36 8.26
N GLY A 94 -3.10 3.08 9.57
CA GLY A 94 -3.03 4.09 10.63
C GLY A 94 -4.36 4.77 10.94
N PHE A 95 -5.47 4.26 10.42
CA PHE A 95 -6.82 4.70 10.80
C PHE A 95 -7.29 3.95 12.05
N GLY A 96 -8.14 4.61 12.86
CA GLY A 96 -8.72 4.03 14.06
C GLY A 96 -10.24 3.98 13.99
N GLY A 97 -10.85 3.16 14.85
CA GLY A 97 -12.30 3.02 14.94
C GLY A 97 -12.82 1.73 14.31
N THR A 98 -14.14 1.66 14.16
CA THR A 98 -14.82 0.53 13.51
C THR A 98 -14.81 0.72 12.00
N ALA A 99 -14.37 -0.29 11.26
CA ALA A 99 -14.42 -0.30 9.81
C ALA A 99 -15.61 -1.10 9.29
N LYS A 100 -15.96 -0.87 8.02
CA LYS A 100 -16.95 -1.66 7.28
C LYS A 100 -16.34 -2.35 6.09
N ALA A 101 -16.59 -3.66 5.98
CA ALA A 101 -16.26 -4.43 4.79
C ALA A 101 -17.22 -4.08 3.65
N ARG A 102 -16.66 -4.03 2.45
CA ARG A 102 -17.38 -3.95 1.18
C ARG A 102 -16.95 -5.11 0.30
N ALA A 103 -17.90 -5.60 -0.48
CA ALA A 103 -17.79 -6.77 -1.33
C ALA A 103 -18.39 -6.43 -2.70
N MET A 104 -18.33 -7.37 -3.62
CA MET A 104 -18.88 -7.33 -4.96
C MET A 104 -18.36 -6.15 -5.77
N ALA A 105 -17.04 -5.90 -5.68
CA ALA A 105 -16.37 -4.78 -6.35
C ALA A 105 -17.09 -3.44 -6.10
N TYR A 106 -17.51 -3.15 -4.87
CA TYR A 106 -18.27 -1.95 -4.51
C TYR A 106 -17.63 -0.64 -5.00
N PHE A 107 -16.29 -0.56 -4.98
CA PHE A 107 -15.50 0.59 -5.45
C PHE A 107 -15.02 0.42 -6.90
N GLY A 108 -15.59 -0.53 -7.64
CA GLY A 108 -15.15 -0.93 -8.97
C GLY A 108 -14.16 -2.10 -8.94
N GLU A 109 -14.11 -2.81 -10.05
CA GLU A 109 -13.21 -3.95 -10.28
C GLU A 109 -11.75 -3.50 -10.38
N GLY A 110 -10.85 -4.28 -9.80
CA GLY A 110 -9.42 -4.13 -9.97
C GLY A 110 -8.92 -4.71 -11.30
N HIS A 111 -7.59 -4.72 -11.42
CA HIS A 111 -6.91 -5.30 -12.57
C HIS A 111 -5.67 -6.07 -12.11
N GLY A 112 -5.33 -7.13 -12.85
CA GLY A 112 -4.13 -7.91 -12.60
C GLY A 112 -4.38 -9.10 -11.66
N PRO A 113 -3.47 -9.43 -10.74
CA PRO A 113 -3.65 -10.57 -9.85
C PRO A 113 -4.62 -10.27 -8.71
N ILE A 114 -5.31 -11.31 -8.26
CA ILE A 114 -5.98 -11.34 -6.96
C ILE A 114 -5.00 -12.05 -6.03
N HIS A 115 -4.44 -11.32 -5.06
CA HIS A 115 -3.31 -11.79 -4.26
C HIS A 115 -3.73 -12.59 -3.03
N LEU A 116 -4.84 -12.18 -2.42
CA LEU A 116 -5.33 -12.76 -1.18
C LEU A 116 -6.77 -13.22 -1.36
N ASP A 117 -7.09 -14.32 -0.71
CA ASP A 117 -8.36 -15.02 -0.76
C ASP A 117 -8.57 -15.72 0.59
N ASN A 118 -9.84 -15.86 1.01
CA ASN A 118 -10.26 -16.43 2.29
C ASN A 118 -9.48 -15.83 3.49
N VAL A 119 -9.45 -14.49 3.56
CA VAL A 119 -8.82 -13.78 4.68
C VAL A 119 -9.74 -13.83 5.89
N GLU A 120 -9.27 -14.42 6.98
CA GLU A 120 -10.05 -14.61 8.21
C GLU A 120 -9.33 -13.98 9.41
N CYS A 121 -9.46 -12.66 9.56
CA CYS A 121 -8.92 -11.93 10.70
C CYS A 121 -9.81 -12.11 11.95
N SER A 122 -9.18 -12.21 13.12
CA SER A 122 -9.86 -12.08 14.41
C SER A 122 -10.27 -10.63 14.70
N GLY A 123 -9.67 -9.67 14.00
CA GLY A 123 -9.86 -8.23 14.18
C GLY A 123 -8.85 -7.60 15.17
N THR A 124 -7.88 -8.37 15.65
CA THR A 124 -6.85 -7.91 16.60
C THR A 124 -5.46 -7.76 15.97
N GLU A 125 -5.29 -8.28 14.75
CA GLU A 125 -4.07 -8.27 13.96
C GLU A 125 -3.67 -6.85 13.53
N HIS A 126 -2.38 -6.52 13.60
CA HIS A 126 -1.92 -5.22 13.14
C HIS A 126 -1.89 -5.10 11.62
N THR A 127 -1.76 -6.22 10.92
CA THR A 127 -1.52 -6.30 9.48
C THR A 127 -2.28 -7.48 8.86
N LEU A 128 -2.68 -7.37 7.60
CA LEU A 128 -3.42 -8.43 6.88
C LEU A 128 -2.65 -9.76 6.80
N GLU A 129 -1.33 -9.72 6.74
CA GLU A 129 -0.48 -10.92 6.66
C GLU A 129 -0.57 -11.81 7.91
N GLN A 130 -1.00 -11.25 9.05
CA GLN A 130 -1.12 -11.94 10.33
C GLN A 130 -2.44 -12.69 10.45
N CYS A 131 -3.41 -12.38 9.57
CA CYS A 131 -4.70 -13.05 9.57
C CYS A 131 -4.58 -14.48 9.06
N ALA A 132 -5.45 -15.34 9.55
CA ALA A 132 -5.54 -16.70 9.04
C ALA A 132 -5.97 -16.67 7.56
N ARG A 133 -5.52 -17.68 6.81
CA ARG A 133 -5.92 -17.91 5.42
C ARG A 133 -6.35 -19.36 5.27
N SER A 134 -7.57 -19.58 4.79
CA SER A 134 -8.04 -20.94 4.51
C SER A 134 -7.48 -21.40 3.17
N ASP A 135 -6.57 -22.38 3.19
CA ASP A 135 -5.96 -23.01 2.01
C ASP A 135 -6.86 -24.08 1.37
N THR A 136 -8.03 -24.33 1.97
CA THR A 136 -8.93 -25.44 1.62
C THR A 136 -9.91 -25.12 0.49
N ARG A 137 -10.00 -23.86 0.05
CA ARG A 137 -10.81 -23.44 -1.10
C ARG A 137 -9.89 -23.01 -2.23
N THR A 138 -10.00 -23.69 -3.36
CA THR A 138 -9.32 -23.31 -4.60
C THR A 138 -9.74 -21.89 -5.00
N HIS A 139 -8.76 -21.02 -5.25
CA HIS A 139 -8.93 -19.68 -5.81
C HIS A 139 -9.91 -19.66 -6.99
N SER A 140 -11.15 -19.21 -6.74
CA SER A 140 -12.17 -19.03 -7.79
C SER A 140 -12.70 -17.61 -7.87
N CYS A 141 -11.96 -16.65 -7.32
CA CYS A 141 -12.38 -15.26 -7.33
C CYS A 141 -12.14 -14.61 -8.69
N TRP A 142 -13.06 -13.73 -9.07
CA TRP A 142 -12.95 -12.79 -10.18
C TRP A 142 -12.90 -11.36 -9.63
N HIS A 143 -12.51 -10.38 -10.47
CA HIS A 143 -12.47 -8.99 -10.00
C HIS A 143 -13.83 -8.42 -9.59
N SER A 144 -14.93 -9.05 -10.01
CA SER A 144 -16.27 -8.76 -9.49
C SER A 144 -16.43 -9.06 -7.99
N GLU A 145 -15.49 -9.79 -7.39
CA GLU A 145 -15.42 -10.17 -5.98
C GLU A 145 -14.29 -9.41 -5.25
N ASP A 146 -13.78 -8.32 -5.83
CA ASP A 146 -12.76 -7.52 -5.17
C ASP A 146 -13.32 -6.84 -3.92
N ALA A 147 -12.65 -7.10 -2.80
CA ALA A 147 -12.97 -6.57 -1.49
C ALA A 147 -12.60 -5.09 -1.35
N GLY A 148 -13.40 -4.38 -0.57
CA GLY A 148 -13.18 -2.98 -0.21
C GLY A 148 -13.40 -2.75 1.28
N VAL A 149 -13.03 -1.55 1.73
CA VAL A 149 -13.29 -1.11 3.11
C VAL A 149 -13.75 0.34 3.16
N ILE A 150 -14.43 0.67 4.24
CA ILE A 150 -14.63 2.05 4.71
C ILE A 150 -14.10 2.12 6.14
N CYS A 151 -13.07 2.95 6.32
CA CYS A 151 -12.53 3.44 7.58
C CYS A 151 -13.16 4.82 7.92
#